data_AF-A0A9N8R9G1-F1
#
_entry.id   AF-A0A9N8R9G1-F1
#
_cell.length_a   1.000
_cell.length_b   1.000
_cell.length_c   1.000
_cell.angle_alpha   90.00
_cell.angle_beta   90.00
_cell.angle_gamma   90.00
#
_symmetry.space_group_name_H-M   'P 1'
#
loop_
_entity.id
_entity.type
_entity.pdbx_description
1 polymer ?
#
loop_
_entity_poly.entity_id
_entity_poly.type
_entity_poly.pdbx_seq_one_letter_code
_entity_poly.pdbx_strand_id
1 'polypeptide(L)'
;MGINEFSSGSEDLNYVFVFSYAFSKTWKPHMWNVFAHELGHVLGLRHEFAIGDEQGKMTASKEGPSAIRIDAPDPMSVMNYRNEPPMIQQSDIDSTRKFYSMTEDENGESPKIGMTKILDYTPR
;
A
#
# COMPACT_ATOMS: atom_id res chain seq x y z
N MET A 1 19.92 -2.07 -8.49
CA MET A 1 19.82 -0.86 -9.34
C MET A 1 19.45 0.27 -8.42
N GLY A 2 20.33 1.27 -8.27
CA GLY A 2 20.13 2.38 -7.35
C GLY A 2 19.08 3.34 -7.91
N ILE A 3 18.14 3.74 -7.05
CA ILE A 3 17.26 4.89 -7.30
C ILE A 3 18.09 6.14 -7.07
N ASN A 4 18.38 6.90 -8.13
CA ASN A 4 18.96 8.24 -7.98
C ASN A 4 17.83 9.22 -7.67
N GLU A 5 18.09 10.08 -6.69
CA GLU A 5 17.25 11.17 -6.23
C GLU A 5 16.78 12.07 -7.39
N PHE A 6 15.50 12.45 -7.37
CA PHE A 6 14.92 13.45 -8.28
C PHE A 6 15.57 14.82 -8.00
N SER A 7 16.61 15.17 -8.75
CA SER A 7 17.17 16.53 -8.73
C SER A 7 16.26 17.45 -9.54
N SER A 8 15.90 18.59 -8.94
CA SER A 8 15.16 19.68 -9.57
C SER A 8 16.04 20.38 -10.62
N GLY A 9 16.13 19.78 -11.81
CA GLY A 9 16.78 20.34 -12.98
C GLY A 9 15.77 20.92 -13.96
N SER A 10 16.09 22.10 -14.49
CA SER A 10 15.31 22.89 -15.46
C SER A 10 15.26 22.28 -16.86
N GLU A 11 14.78 21.04 -16.99
CA GLU A 11 14.50 20.43 -18.30
C GLU A 11 13.00 20.19 -18.43
N ASP A 12 12.43 20.63 -19.56
CA ASP A 12 11.04 20.41 -19.94
C ASP A 12 10.70 18.91 -19.88
N LEU A 13 9.93 18.51 -18.87
CA LEU A 13 9.43 17.15 -18.69
C LEU A 13 8.29 16.85 -19.68
N ASN A 14 8.57 16.85 -20.99
CA ASN A 14 7.60 16.48 -22.04
C ASN A 14 7.61 14.97 -22.37
N TYR A 15 8.17 14.13 -21.49
CA TYR A 15 8.28 12.69 -21.72
C TYR A 15 7.32 11.91 -20.81
N VAL A 16 6.51 11.05 -21.43
CA VAL A 16 5.72 10.03 -20.72
C VAL A 16 6.41 8.68 -20.92
N PHE A 17 6.89 8.09 -19.82
CA PHE A 17 7.43 6.74 -19.85
C PHE A 17 6.28 5.73 -19.89
N VAL A 18 6.16 5.03 -21.01
CA VAL A 18 5.17 3.95 -21.17
C VAL A 18 5.85 2.60 -20.98
N PHE A 19 5.50 1.89 -19.91
CA PHE A 19 6.04 0.56 -19.62
C PHE A 19 5.24 -0.51 -20.38
N SER A 20 5.78 -0.98 -21.50
CA SER A 20 5.12 -1.96 -22.37
C SER A 20 4.75 -3.28 -21.67
N TYR A 21 5.47 -3.65 -20.61
CA TYR A 21 5.19 -4.83 -19.80
C TYR A 21 3.76 -4.83 -19.22
N ALA A 22 3.25 -3.66 -18.82
CA ALA A 22 1.89 -3.50 -18.30
C ALA A 22 0.80 -3.86 -19.33
N PHE A 23 1.12 -3.79 -20.63
CA PHE A 23 0.21 -4.11 -21.73
C PHE A 23 0.42 -5.51 -22.32
N SER A 24 1.24 -6.34 -21.70
CA SER A 24 1.39 -7.74 -22.09
C SER A 24 0.05 -8.50 -22.01
N LYS A 25 -0.08 -9.60 -22.75
CA LYS A 25 -1.30 -10.43 -22.73
C LYS A 25 -1.68 -10.89 -21.31
N THR A 26 -0.67 -11.11 -20.47
CA THR A 26 -0.84 -11.52 -19.08
C THR A 26 -1.33 -10.36 -18.22
N TRP A 27 -0.75 -9.16 -18.33
CA TRP A 27 -1.06 -8.04 -17.42
C TRP A 27 -2.23 -7.17 -17.85
N LYS A 28 -2.48 -7.04 -19.15
CA LYS A 28 -3.52 -6.17 -19.70
C LYS A 28 -4.91 -6.41 -19.10
N PRO A 29 -5.38 -7.66 -18.88
CA PRO A 29 -6.68 -7.91 -18.24
C PRO A 29 -6.74 -7.55 -16.76
N HIS A 30 -5.58 -7.38 -16.10
CA HIS A 30 -5.46 -7.14 -14.66
C HIS A 30 -4.98 -5.73 -14.32
N MET A 31 -4.92 -4.81 -15.28
CA MET A 31 -4.54 -3.42 -15.02
C MET A 31 -5.43 -2.75 -13.97
N TRP A 32 -6.70 -3.15 -13.88
CA TRP A 32 -7.61 -2.65 -12.85
C TRP A 32 -7.21 -3.11 -11.43
N ASN A 33 -6.58 -4.29 -11.29
CA ASN A 33 -6.05 -4.75 -10.01
C ASN A 33 -4.83 -3.93 -9.60
N VAL A 34 -3.96 -3.61 -10.55
CA VAL A 34 -2.82 -2.71 -10.31
C VAL A 34 -3.32 -1.33 -9.92
N PHE A 35 -4.35 -0.83 -10.61
CA PHE A 35 -4.99 0.43 -10.22
C PHE A 35 -5.58 0.36 -8.81
N ALA A 36 -6.20 -0.76 -8.42
CA ALA A 36 -6.72 -0.95 -7.07
C ALA A 36 -5.60 -0.96 -6.01
N HIS A 37 -4.44 -1.57 -6.30
CA HIS A 37 -3.26 -1.53 -5.45
C HIS A 37 -2.80 -0.08 -5.20
N GLU A 38 -2.61 0.69 -6.27
CA GLU A 38 -2.18 2.10 -6.16
C GLU A 38 -3.23 2.97 -5.47
N LEU A 39 -4.51 2.72 -5.73
CA LEU A 39 -5.61 3.37 -5.01
C LEU A 39 -5.56 3.02 -3.52
N GLY A 40 -5.20 1.79 -3.16
CA GLY A 40 -4.92 1.39 -1.78
C GLY A 40 -3.88 2.30 -1.11
N HIS A 41 -2.79 2.62 -1.80
CA HIS A 41 -1.80 3.57 -1.28
C HIS A 41 -2.36 4.98 -1.08
N VAL A 42 -3.21 5.47 -1.99
CA VAL A 42 -3.90 6.77 -1.83
C VAL A 42 -4.82 6.75 -0.60
N LEU A 43 -5.45 5.62 -0.32
CA LEU A 43 -6.28 5.40 0.86
C LEU A 43 -5.45 5.20 2.16
N GLY A 44 -4.13 5.16 2.06
CA GLY A 44 -3.22 5.00 3.20
C GLY A 44 -2.87 3.54 3.54
N LEU A 45 -3.27 2.58 2.71
CA LEU A 45 -2.84 1.19 2.83
C LEU A 45 -1.36 1.06 2.46
N ARG A 46 -0.62 0.26 3.22
CA ARG A 46 0.80 -0.04 2.97
C ARG A 46 0.95 -1.47 2.49
N HIS A 47 2.13 -1.80 1.98
CA HIS A 47 2.39 -3.17 1.58
C HIS A 47 2.34 -4.15 2.77
N GLU A 48 1.96 -5.40 2.49
CA GLU A 48 1.95 -6.47 3.50
C GLU A 48 3.34 -6.71 4.13
N PHE A 49 4.40 -6.52 3.35
CA PHE A 49 5.80 -6.63 3.81
C PHE A 49 6.34 -5.38 4.51
N ALA A 50 5.54 -4.32 4.65
CA ALA A 50 5.98 -3.04 5.23
C ALA A 50 6.50 -3.18 6.67
N ILE A 51 6.01 -4.16 7.43
CA ILE A 51 6.44 -4.39 8.82
C ILE A 51 7.62 -5.35 8.97
N GLY A 52 8.01 -6.04 7.89
CA GLY A 52 9.23 -6.86 7.82
C GLY A 52 9.21 -8.12 8.71
N ASP A 53 8.04 -8.55 9.17
CA ASP A 53 7.84 -9.78 9.95
C ASP A 53 7.78 -11.05 9.08
N GLU A 54 7.57 -10.90 7.78
CA GLU A 54 7.59 -11.99 6.79
C GLU A 54 8.89 -12.04 5.96
N GLN A 55 10.04 -11.87 6.63
CA GLN A 55 11.35 -12.01 5.98
C GLN A 55 11.51 -13.38 5.32
N GLY A 56 11.76 -13.38 4.00
CA GLY A 56 12.06 -14.57 3.21
C GLY A 56 10.89 -15.16 2.40
N LYS A 57 9.64 -14.71 2.63
CA LYS A 57 8.48 -15.07 1.77
C LYS A 57 8.10 -13.96 0.79
N MET A 58 8.46 -12.73 1.10
CA MET A 58 8.15 -11.55 0.30
C MET A 58 9.38 -11.07 -0.47
N THR A 59 9.13 -10.59 -1.67
CA THR A 59 10.13 -10.18 -2.68
C THR A 59 10.84 -8.87 -2.37
N ALA A 60 10.38 -8.12 -1.36
CA ALA A 60 10.87 -6.78 -1.03
C ALA A 60 11.27 -6.66 0.46
N SER A 61 12.23 -5.76 0.72
CA SER A 61 12.68 -5.41 2.07
C SER A 61 11.68 -4.47 2.75
N LYS A 62 11.58 -4.55 4.09
CA LYS A 62 10.71 -3.74 4.97
C LYS A 62 10.60 -2.27 4.52
N GLU A 63 9.37 -1.73 4.43
CA GLU A 63 9.10 -0.34 4.03
C GLU A 63 9.29 0.71 5.15
N GLY A 64 10.34 0.55 5.94
CA GLY A 64 10.68 1.46 7.04
C GLY A 64 10.25 0.96 8.42
N PRO A 65 10.70 1.61 9.50
CA PRO A 65 10.77 0.97 10.82
C PRO A 65 9.44 0.84 11.58
N SER A 66 8.35 1.48 11.17
CA SER A 66 7.27 1.88 12.11
C SER A 66 5.83 1.62 11.65
N ALA A 67 5.57 0.64 10.78
CA ALA A 67 4.19 0.26 10.46
C ALA A 67 3.61 -0.75 11.49
N ILE A 68 2.30 -0.74 11.67
CA ILE A 68 1.56 -1.70 12.49
C ILE A 68 0.47 -2.31 11.60
N ARG A 69 0.42 -3.65 11.53
CA ARG A 69 -0.62 -4.37 10.79
C ARG A 69 -1.91 -4.39 11.62
N ILE A 70 -3.05 -4.13 10.97
CA ILE A 70 -4.36 -4.06 11.62
C ILE A 70 -4.88 -5.48 11.96
N ASP A 71 -4.64 -6.42 11.06
CA ASP A 71 -5.09 -7.81 11.13
C ASP A 71 -3.94 -8.78 10.81
N ALA A 72 -4.25 -10.06 10.53
CA ALA A 72 -3.27 -11.06 10.15
C ALA A 72 -2.67 -10.78 8.75
N PRO A 73 -1.42 -11.19 8.48
CA PRO A 73 -0.85 -11.07 7.14
C PRO A 73 -1.65 -11.87 6.11
N ASP A 74 -1.76 -11.33 4.90
CA ASP A 74 -2.32 -12.05 3.75
C ASP A 74 -1.35 -12.03 2.56
N PRO A 75 -0.64 -13.13 2.29
CA PRO A 75 0.24 -13.23 1.12
C PRO A 75 -0.46 -13.01 -0.22
N MET A 76 -1.78 -13.17 -0.28
CA MET A 76 -2.58 -13.02 -1.49
C MET A 76 -3.20 -11.63 -1.64
N SER A 77 -3.04 -10.74 -0.64
CA SER A 77 -3.54 -9.37 -0.65
C SER A 77 -3.20 -8.63 -1.95
N VAL A 78 -4.09 -7.71 -2.34
CA VAL A 78 -3.83 -6.75 -3.42
C VAL A 78 -2.64 -5.86 -3.10
N MET A 79 -2.35 -5.61 -1.82
CA MET A 79 -1.24 -4.78 -1.32
C MET A 79 0.08 -5.55 -1.21
N ASN A 80 0.18 -6.76 -1.75
CA ASN A 80 1.43 -7.51 -1.71
C ASN A 80 2.22 -7.38 -3.03
N TYR A 81 3.54 -7.54 -2.98
CA TYR A 81 4.41 -7.56 -4.16
C TYR A 81 4.69 -9.00 -4.60
N ARG A 82 4.17 -9.35 -5.77
CA ARG A 82 4.28 -10.70 -6.36
C ARG A 82 4.51 -10.61 -7.87
N ASN A 83 4.94 -11.72 -8.46
CA ASN A 83 5.14 -11.82 -9.90
C ASN A 83 3.80 -12.02 -10.65
N GLU A 84 2.79 -12.52 -9.95
CA GLU A 84 1.44 -12.65 -10.43
C GLU A 84 0.67 -11.32 -10.30
N PRO A 85 -0.32 -11.05 -11.17
CA PRO A 85 -1.17 -9.89 -11.02
C PRO A 85 -1.84 -9.84 -9.65
N PRO A 86 -1.87 -8.67 -8.98
CA PRO A 86 -2.53 -8.54 -7.69
C PRO A 86 -4.02 -8.81 -7.83
N MET A 87 -4.68 -9.16 -6.73
CA MET A 87 -6.12 -9.39 -6.69
C MET A 87 -6.65 -8.96 -5.33
N ILE A 88 -7.78 -8.25 -5.32
CA ILE A 88 -8.49 -7.91 -4.09
C ILE A 88 -8.93 -9.20 -3.39
N GLN A 89 -8.55 -9.34 -2.13
CA GLN A 89 -8.97 -10.40 -1.23
C GLN A 89 -10.02 -9.89 -0.24
N GLN A 90 -10.68 -10.81 0.46
CA GLN A 90 -11.62 -10.44 1.51
C GLN A 90 -10.93 -9.73 2.68
N SER A 91 -9.68 -10.09 2.98
CA SER A 91 -8.82 -9.42 3.97
C SER A 91 -8.65 -7.94 3.66
N ASP A 92 -8.36 -7.59 2.40
CA ASP A 92 -8.23 -6.19 1.95
C ASP A 92 -9.52 -5.40 2.23
N ILE A 93 -10.68 -6.01 1.96
CA ILE A 93 -12.00 -5.38 2.20
C ILE A 93 -12.23 -5.18 3.69
N ASP A 94 -12.01 -6.21 4.50
CA ASP A 94 -12.32 -6.21 5.92
C ASP A 94 -11.38 -5.27 6.69
N SER A 95 -10.07 -5.33 6.41
CA SER A 95 -9.08 -4.45 7.03
C SER A 95 -9.27 -3.00 6.62
N THR A 96 -9.63 -2.72 5.36
CA THR A 96 -9.92 -1.34 4.90
C THR A 96 -11.16 -0.78 5.59
N ARG A 97 -12.25 -1.56 5.67
CA ARG A 97 -13.46 -1.15 6.41
C ARG A 97 -13.17 -0.89 7.88
N LYS A 98 -12.39 -1.78 8.49
CA LYS A 98 -11.97 -1.65 9.89
C LYS A 98 -11.15 -0.38 10.09
N PHE A 99 -10.16 -0.12 9.23
CA PHE A 99 -9.36 1.11 9.26
C PHE A 99 -10.22 2.37 9.21
N TYR A 100 -11.16 2.46 8.25
CA TYR A 100 -12.02 3.63 8.12
C TYR A 100 -13.15 3.72 9.15
N SER A 101 -13.43 2.64 9.89
CA SER A 101 -14.34 2.68 11.05
C SER A 101 -13.68 3.19 12.33
N MET A 102 -12.34 3.27 12.37
CA MET A 102 -11.58 3.77 13.51
C MET A 102 -11.70 5.29 13.60
N THR A 103 -12.84 5.73 14.12
CA THR A 103 -13.15 7.12 14.47
C THR A 103 -13.20 7.30 15.98
N GLU A 104 -13.21 8.55 16.45
CA GLU A 104 -13.35 8.87 17.87
C GLU A 104 -14.63 8.25 18.46
N ASP A 105 -14.56 7.81 19.71
CA ASP A 105 -15.73 7.32 20.42
C ASP A 105 -16.66 8.47 20.89
N GLU A 106 -17.77 8.12 21.55
CA GLU A 106 -18.73 9.11 22.06
C GLU A 106 -18.14 10.12 23.06
N ASN A 107 -16.97 9.81 23.64
CA ASN A 107 -16.26 10.67 24.59
C ASN A 107 -15.14 11.49 23.91
N GLY A 108 -14.97 11.38 22.59
CA GLY A 108 -13.90 12.04 21.84
C GLY A 108 -12.53 11.39 21.99
N GLU A 109 -12.47 10.15 22.48
CA GLU A 109 -11.19 9.43 22.60
C GLU A 109 -10.83 8.75 21.28
N SER A 110 -9.62 9.00 20.80
CA SER A 110 -9.16 8.43 19.53
C SER A 110 -8.90 6.91 19.64
N PRO A 111 -9.22 6.14 18.60
CA PRO A 111 -9.08 4.70 18.61
C PRO A 111 -7.59 4.28 18.65
N LYS A 112 -7.35 3.03 19.03
CA LYS A 112 -5.99 2.48 19.15
C LYS A 112 -5.87 1.11 18.52
N ILE A 113 -4.71 0.83 17.93
CA ILE A 113 -4.27 -0.52 17.56
C ILE A 113 -3.10 -0.89 18.48
N GLY A 114 -3.32 -1.87 19.36
CA GLY A 114 -2.37 -2.18 20.43
C GLY A 114 -2.18 -0.96 21.33
N MET A 115 -0.95 -0.45 21.38
CA MET A 115 -0.60 0.74 22.17
C MET A 115 -0.60 2.04 21.34
N THR A 116 -0.85 1.97 20.03
CA THR A 116 -0.71 3.09 19.11
C THR A 116 -2.04 3.78 18.88
N LYS A 117 -2.11 5.09 19.16
CA LYS A 117 -3.26 5.94 18.86
C LYS A 117 -3.36 6.21 17.36
N ILE A 118 -4.58 6.20 16.85
CA ILE A 118 -4.94 6.65 15.51
C ILE A 118 -5.44 8.08 15.63
N LEU A 119 -4.89 8.97 14.81
CA LEU A 119 -5.24 10.38 14.81
C LEU A 119 -5.53 10.80 13.37
N ASP A 120 -6.61 11.54 13.18
CA ASP A 120 -6.88 12.16 11.90
C ASP A 120 -5.83 13.24 11.62
N TYR A 121 -5.19 13.15 10.45
CA TYR A 121 -4.27 14.18 10.02
C TYR A 121 -5.05 15.41 9.59
N THR A 122 -4.98 16.48 10.38
CA THR A 122 -5.45 17.81 9.99
C THR A 122 -4.24 18.61 9.50
N PRO A 123 -4.11 18.87 8.17
CA PRO A 123 -3.03 19.70 7.65
C PRO A 123 -3.11 21.09 8.29
N ARG A 124 -1.95 21.66 8.66
CA ARG A 124 -1.83 23.06 9.09
C ARG A 124 -1.54 23.98 7.91
#